data_AF-A0A8K0WIC3-F1
#
_entry.id   AF-A0A8K0WIC3-F1
#
_cell.length_a   1.000
_cell.length_b   1.000
_cell.length_c   1.000
_cell.angle_alpha   90.00
_cell.angle_beta   90.00
_cell.angle_gamma   90.00
#
_symmetry.space_group_name_H-M   'P 1'
#
loop_
_entity.id
_entity.type
_entity.pdbx_description
1 polymer ?
#
loop_
_entity_poly.entity_id
_entity_poly.type
_entity_poly.pdbx_seq_one_letter_code
_entity_poly.pdbx_strand_id
1 'polypeptide(L)'
;MDPPSLMTNDSLGIRLDRTSFVPGGIITGHVFRKTPTICPDASLVLWVHGNAVSRSGASKVSFDLLYFKEHYAVLYDGPLHIAHGSGGARWNFSITLPHRVDPRLNRGHTNRSYIPLDSRPELPASYKLQGYRKGGAFIEYHVGARLLLKGHGITEELGAIHPFTIEPFHPGPPLVDFAVERWRYRRSVKSRQLIPGVEDAKLSLRQSFKQSFSMPKDPEFKFNFYVEVPTVTQLDGPTPIPFRMLVAPDWNETSEIIRDVPQVVKPVSIQCWVETHTQYLTEKSDVMDRVTETDLGLRHANVHGFRRIRIPCATVWQPIDMGKKLDFRICDETTLAFYNTQPSLTHSFCTFNIKVKHKLRWEVKCEIQGEGFTAEGISDLVIKMPSSERIVESGSPESIDAPSLGVPESTQTSDESWIRPPDEDAPPTFLEVQMEDLRAGRRSWT
;
A
#
# COMPACT_ATOMS: atom_id res chain seq x y z
N MET A 1 5.70 -3.47 26.83
CA MET A 1 4.51 -4.25 26.49
C MET A 1 4.73 -4.85 25.12
N ASP A 2 4.55 -6.16 25.02
CA ASP A 2 4.32 -6.84 23.76
C ASP A 2 2.87 -6.59 23.33
N PRO A 3 2.53 -6.75 22.03
CA PRO A 3 1.17 -6.50 21.55
C PRO A 3 0.14 -7.25 22.40
N PRO A 4 -1.05 -6.67 22.64
CA PRO A 4 -2.05 -7.28 23.49
C PRO A 4 -2.38 -8.68 22.95
N SER A 5 -2.01 -9.69 23.75
CA SER A 5 -2.37 -11.07 23.49
C SER A 5 -3.86 -11.24 23.71
N LEU A 6 -4.49 -12.13 22.93
CA LEU A 6 -5.85 -12.58 23.19
C LEU A 6 -5.96 -13.03 24.66
N MET A 7 -6.76 -12.32 25.45
CA MET A 7 -7.07 -12.65 26.84
C MET A 7 -8.53 -13.08 26.88
N THR A 8 -8.75 -14.38 26.66
CA THR A 8 -10.07 -15.01 26.72
C THR A 8 -9.98 -16.27 27.57
N ASN A 9 -10.94 -16.45 28.47
CA ASN A 9 -11.10 -17.69 29.24
C ASN A 9 -12.60 -17.95 29.49
N ASP A 10 -12.92 -19.04 30.18
CA ASP A 10 -14.31 -19.38 30.47
C ASP A 10 -14.97 -18.44 31.51
N SER A 11 -14.17 -17.68 32.27
CA SER A 11 -14.66 -16.65 33.21
C SER A 11 -15.07 -15.36 32.50
N LEU A 12 -14.37 -14.93 31.47
CA LEU A 12 -14.79 -13.85 30.58
C LEU A 12 -14.05 -13.96 29.24
N GLY A 13 -14.78 -13.84 28.15
CA GLY A 13 -14.21 -13.86 26.81
C GLY A 13 -14.97 -12.94 25.86
N ILE A 14 -14.30 -12.58 24.77
CA ILE A 14 -14.88 -11.80 23.68
C ILE A 14 -14.73 -12.64 22.41
N ARG A 15 -15.74 -12.63 21.56
CA ARG A 15 -15.67 -13.21 20.21
C ARG A 15 -16.17 -12.19 19.21
N LEU A 16 -15.32 -11.86 18.25
CA LEU A 16 -15.66 -11.00 17.12
C LEU A 16 -16.16 -11.84 15.95
N ASP A 17 -17.05 -11.28 15.14
CA ASP A 17 -17.54 -11.94 13.92
C ASP A 17 -16.50 -11.89 12.79
N ARG A 18 -15.59 -10.91 12.85
CA ARG A 18 -14.46 -10.72 11.92
C ARG A 18 -13.19 -10.36 12.69
N THR A 19 -12.04 -10.56 12.08
CA THR A 19 -10.73 -10.23 12.66
C THR A 19 -10.17 -8.90 12.16
N SER A 20 -10.76 -8.34 11.10
CA SER A 20 -10.20 -7.23 10.34
C SER A 20 -11.32 -6.28 9.92
N PHE A 21 -11.05 -4.98 10.01
CA PHE A 21 -12.03 -3.91 9.82
C PHE A 21 -11.42 -2.73 9.08
N VAL A 22 -12.25 -1.87 8.51
CA VAL A 22 -11.83 -0.61 7.88
C VAL A 22 -12.26 0.58 8.75
N PRO A 23 -11.58 1.74 8.66
CA PRO A 23 -12.06 2.96 9.29
C PRO A 23 -13.51 3.27 8.88
N GLY A 24 -14.36 3.68 9.83
CA GLY A 24 -15.80 3.85 9.58
C GLY A 24 -16.65 2.57 9.66
N GLY A 25 -16.00 1.40 9.65
CA GLY A 25 -16.68 0.10 9.73
C GLY A 25 -17.31 -0.18 11.10
N ILE A 26 -18.12 -1.24 11.15
CA ILE A 26 -18.78 -1.68 12.38
C ILE A 26 -18.13 -2.98 12.88
N ILE A 27 -17.72 -2.98 14.15
CA ILE A 27 -17.28 -4.17 14.87
C ILE A 27 -18.50 -4.82 15.52
N THR A 28 -18.79 -6.05 15.14
CA THR A 28 -19.84 -6.88 15.76
C THR A 28 -19.23 -8.10 16.44
N GLY A 29 -19.90 -8.55 17.50
CA GLY A 29 -19.51 -9.73 18.24
C GLY A 29 -20.30 -9.87 19.53
N HIS A 30 -19.77 -10.68 20.45
CA HIS A 30 -20.34 -10.85 21.76
C HIS A 30 -19.29 -11.07 22.84
N VAL A 31 -19.63 -10.63 24.05
CA VAL A 31 -18.94 -11.02 25.28
C VAL A 31 -19.63 -12.28 25.81
N PHE A 32 -18.86 -13.23 26.34
CA PHE A 32 -19.40 -14.44 26.95
C PHE A 32 -18.74 -14.75 28.30
N ARG A 33 -19.50 -15.43 29.16
CA ARG A 33 -19.02 -16.05 30.39
C ARG A 33 -19.68 -17.40 30.56
N LYS A 34 -18.90 -18.45 30.81
CA LYS A 34 -19.41 -19.82 31.07
C LYS A 34 -19.38 -20.20 32.53
N THR A 35 -18.53 -19.56 33.33
CA THR A 35 -18.42 -19.83 34.77
C THR A 35 -19.75 -19.54 35.48
N PRO A 36 -20.32 -20.52 36.22
CA PRO A 36 -21.52 -20.32 37.01
C PRO A 36 -21.37 -19.15 37.97
N THR A 37 -22.42 -18.36 38.18
CA THR A 37 -22.35 -17.12 38.97
C THR A 37 -23.72 -16.77 39.51
N ILE A 38 -23.78 -16.34 40.76
CA ILE A 38 -24.95 -15.70 41.36
C ILE A 38 -24.43 -14.42 42.00
N CYS A 39 -24.83 -13.28 41.47
CA CYS A 39 -24.36 -11.98 41.91
C CYS A 39 -25.52 -10.97 41.89
N PRO A 40 -25.82 -10.27 43.00
CA PRO A 40 -26.95 -9.35 43.06
C PRO A 40 -26.71 -8.04 42.29
N ASP A 41 -25.44 -7.66 42.09
CA ASP A 41 -25.04 -6.44 41.39
C ASP A 41 -23.84 -6.73 40.50
N ALA A 42 -24.06 -6.79 39.19
CA ALA A 42 -23.03 -7.00 38.20
C ALA A 42 -23.13 -5.95 37.09
N SER A 43 -21.97 -5.46 36.64
CA SER A 43 -21.89 -4.47 35.56
C SER A 43 -20.87 -4.92 34.52
N LEU A 44 -21.30 -5.00 33.26
CA LEU A 44 -20.46 -5.36 32.12
C LEU A 44 -20.30 -4.15 31.21
N VAL A 45 -19.06 -3.72 31.04
CA VAL A 45 -18.69 -2.66 30.11
C VAL A 45 -17.74 -3.17 29.04
N LEU A 46 -17.91 -2.66 27.83
CA LEU A 46 -17.09 -2.92 26.66
C LEU A 46 -16.41 -1.63 26.24
N TRP A 47 -15.19 -1.69 25.70
CA TRP A 47 -14.50 -0.54 25.11
C TRP A 47 -13.64 -0.93 23.91
N VAL A 48 -13.29 0.06 23.10
CA VAL A 48 -12.30 -0.07 22.02
C VAL A 48 -11.07 0.77 22.36
N HIS A 49 -9.89 0.23 22.08
CA HIS A 49 -8.63 0.92 22.26
C HIS A 49 -7.75 0.74 21.01
N GLY A 50 -6.98 1.77 20.72
CA GLY A 50 -6.02 1.76 19.63
C GLY A 50 -4.88 2.73 19.91
N ASN A 51 -3.66 2.33 19.57
CA ASN A 51 -2.46 3.08 19.90
C ASN A 51 -1.34 2.88 18.85
N ALA A 52 -0.57 3.94 18.62
CA ALA A 52 0.67 3.91 17.87
C ALA A 52 1.85 3.92 18.85
N VAL A 53 2.62 2.84 18.89
CA VAL A 53 3.71 2.62 19.86
C VAL A 53 5.03 2.47 19.16
N SER A 54 6.05 3.16 19.65
CA SER A 54 7.43 3.01 19.22
C SER A 54 8.32 2.73 20.42
N ARG A 55 9.31 1.84 20.27
CA ARG A 55 10.21 1.42 21.35
C ARG A 55 11.66 1.31 20.89
N SER A 56 12.59 1.63 21.78
CA SER A 56 14.02 1.36 21.62
C SER A 56 14.64 1.06 22.99
N GLY A 57 15.08 -0.18 23.21
CA GLY A 57 15.50 -0.64 24.54
C GLY A 57 14.38 -0.45 25.57
N ALA A 58 14.67 0.30 26.65
CA ALA A 58 13.70 0.65 27.69
C ALA A 58 12.81 1.86 27.34
N SER A 59 13.16 2.63 26.31
CA SER A 59 12.43 3.83 25.91
C SER A 59 11.17 3.48 25.12
N LYS A 60 10.04 4.13 25.44
CA LYS A 60 8.74 3.92 24.80
C LYS A 60 8.06 5.26 24.54
N VAL A 61 7.51 5.43 23.35
CA VAL A 61 6.57 6.52 23.02
C VAL A 61 5.28 5.88 22.54
N SER A 62 4.15 6.39 23.01
CA SER A 62 2.81 5.91 22.67
C SER A 62 1.93 7.11 22.37
N PHE A 63 1.09 7.00 21.35
CA PHE A 63 0.04 7.95 21.05
C PHE A 63 -1.28 7.19 20.93
N ASP A 64 -2.32 7.70 21.56
CA ASP A 64 -3.65 7.09 21.52
C ASP A 64 -4.32 7.44 20.19
N LEU A 65 -4.90 6.43 19.56
CA LEU A 65 -5.63 6.52 18.29
C LEU A 65 -7.13 6.34 18.50
N LEU A 66 -7.51 5.51 19.48
CA LEU A 66 -8.89 5.32 19.97
C LEU A 66 -8.85 5.22 21.49
N TYR A 67 -9.79 5.89 22.17
CA TYR A 67 -9.78 5.97 23.64
C TYR A 67 -11.04 5.43 24.32
N PHE A 68 -10.79 4.78 25.46
CA PHE A 68 -11.73 4.08 26.33
C PHE A 68 -13.00 4.87 26.69
N LYS A 69 -12.89 6.18 26.96
CA LYS A 69 -14.02 6.96 27.51
C LYS A 69 -15.06 7.38 26.48
N GLU A 70 -14.73 7.39 25.20
CA GLU A 70 -15.64 7.86 24.14
C GLU A 70 -16.30 6.71 23.37
N HIS A 71 -15.73 5.50 23.48
CA HIS A 71 -16.20 4.30 22.80
C HIS A 71 -16.44 3.15 23.79
N TYR A 72 -17.15 3.42 24.89
CA TYR A 72 -17.61 2.37 25.79
C TYR A 72 -19.11 2.10 25.65
N ALA A 73 -19.49 0.84 25.77
CA ALA A 73 -20.88 0.40 25.80
C ALA A 73 -21.14 -0.38 27.10
N VAL A 74 -22.16 0.02 27.84
CA VAL A 74 -22.68 -0.79 28.95
C VAL A 74 -23.51 -1.90 28.32
N LEU A 75 -23.03 -3.14 28.42
CA LEU A 75 -23.72 -4.31 27.86
C LEU A 75 -24.68 -4.96 28.87
N TYR A 76 -24.44 -4.73 30.16
CA TYR A 76 -25.24 -5.29 31.24
C TYR A 76 -25.07 -4.49 32.53
N ASP A 77 -26.16 -4.30 33.28
CA ASP A 77 -26.15 -3.70 34.60
C ASP A 77 -27.32 -4.30 35.41
N GLY A 78 -27.01 -5.05 36.47
CA GLY A 78 -28.02 -5.69 37.32
C GLY A 78 -27.65 -7.08 37.88
N PRO A 79 -28.63 -7.84 38.40
CA PRO A 79 -28.38 -9.14 39.05
C PRO A 79 -28.03 -10.26 38.06
N LEU A 80 -26.81 -10.78 38.12
CA LEU A 80 -26.32 -11.83 37.24
C LEU A 80 -26.53 -13.23 37.83
N HIS A 81 -27.27 -14.07 37.12
CA HIS A 81 -27.37 -15.51 37.42
C HIS A 81 -27.00 -16.36 36.19
N ILE A 82 -25.94 -17.15 36.32
CA ILE A 82 -25.48 -18.14 35.35
C ILE A 82 -25.52 -19.51 36.04
N ALA A 83 -26.49 -20.34 35.66
CA ALA A 83 -26.67 -21.66 36.26
C ALA A 83 -25.63 -22.68 35.75
N HIS A 84 -25.35 -23.69 36.56
CA HIS A 84 -24.45 -24.78 36.18
C HIS A 84 -25.04 -25.55 34.97
N GLY A 85 -24.23 -25.75 33.92
CA GLY A 85 -24.66 -26.46 32.71
C GLY A 85 -25.54 -25.65 31.74
N SER A 86 -25.79 -24.36 32.00
CA SER A 86 -26.64 -23.50 31.13
C SER A 86 -26.00 -23.08 29.80
N GLY A 87 -24.73 -23.42 29.57
CA GLY A 87 -23.97 -22.96 28.39
C GLY A 87 -23.40 -21.53 28.53
N GLY A 88 -23.68 -20.84 29.65
CA GLY A 88 -23.14 -19.52 29.97
C GLY A 88 -24.06 -18.36 29.57
N ALA A 89 -23.62 -17.14 29.89
CA ALA A 89 -24.25 -15.89 29.45
C ALA A 89 -23.51 -15.32 28.22
N ARG A 90 -24.26 -14.60 27.38
CA ARG A 90 -23.74 -13.91 26.18
C ARG A 90 -24.37 -12.53 26.06
N TRP A 91 -23.56 -11.55 25.70
CA TRP A 91 -23.99 -10.16 25.48
C TRP A 91 -23.46 -9.68 24.14
N ASN A 92 -24.36 -9.46 23.18
CA ASN A 92 -24.00 -8.99 21.85
C ASN A 92 -23.66 -7.50 21.88
N PHE A 93 -22.80 -7.07 20.97
CA PHE A 93 -22.44 -5.67 20.80
C PHE A 93 -22.22 -5.30 19.33
N SER A 94 -22.33 -3.99 19.08
CA SER A 94 -22.03 -3.36 17.80
C SER A 94 -21.40 -2.00 18.05
N ILE A 95 -20.19 -1.76 17.55
CA ILE A 95 -19.44 -0.51 17.74
C ILE A 95 -18.96 0.01 16.39
N THR A 96 -19.22 1.28 16.11
CA THR A 96 -18.71 1.96 14.91
C THR A 96 -17.30 2.50 15.14
N LEU A 97 -16.35 2.13 14.28
CA LEU A 97 -15.02 2.72 14.25
C LEU A 97 -15.06 4.12 13.64
N PRO A 98 -14.33 5.11 14.19
CA PRO A 98 -14.25 6.40 13.55
C PRO A 98 -13.38 6.34 12.29
N HIS A 99 -13.60 7.26 11.36
CA HIS A 99 -12.76 7.42 10.17
C HIS A 99 -11.42 8.11 10.49
N ARG A 100 -11.39 8.91 11.56
CA ARG A 100 -10.26 9.79 11.91
C ARG A 100 -10.00 9.73 13.40
N VAL A 101 -8.75 9.95 13.79
CA VAL A 101 -8.34 10.05 15.19
C VAL A 101 -8.90 11.33 15.81
N ASP A 102 -9.41 11.24 17.04
CA ASP A 102 -9.85 12.42 17.78
C ASP A 102 -8.62 13.22 18.29
N PRO A 103 -8.50 14.52 17.93
CA PRO A 103 -7.36 15.34 18.32
C PRO A 103 -7.25 15.55 19.84
N ARG A 104 -8.33 15.34 20.58
CA ARG A 104 -8.38 15.51 22.04
C ARG A 104 -7.61 14.41 22.77
N LEU A 105 -7.41 13.24 22.15
CA LEU A 105 -6.76 12.09 22.80
C LEU A 105 -5.31 12.37 23.18
N ASN A 106 -4.61 13.15 22.36
CA ASN A 106 -3.20 13.44 22.55
C ASN A 106 -2.98 14.88 23.03
N ARG A 107 -4.01 15.53 23.58
CA ARG A 107 -3.92 16.90 24.10
C ARG A 107 -3.05 16.93 25.37
N GLY A 108 -2.08 17.83 25.40
CA GLY A 108 -1.14 17.93 26.52
C GLY A 108 0.01 16.93 26.47
N HIS A 109 0.10 16.13 25.40
CA HIS A 109 1.27 15.30 25.16
C HIS A 109 2.48 16.19 24.86
N THR A 110 3.60 15.95 25.55
CA THR A 110 4.82 16.76 25.44
C THR A 110 5.84 16.18 24.47
N ASN A 111 5.62 14.95 24.01
CA ASN A 111 6.53 14.28 23.09
C ASN A 111 6.45 14.91 21.71
N ARG A 112 7.61 14.97 21.04
CA ARG A 112 7.71 15.37 19.63
C ARG A 112 6.85 14.45 18.77
N SER A 113 6.25 15.00 17.73
CA SER A 113 5.41 14.26 16.78
C SER A 113 5.74 14.63 15.33
N TYR A 114 5.50 13.71 14.39
CA TYR A 114 5.64 13.96 12.96
C TYR A 114 4.48 14.76 12.37
N ILE A 115 3.31 14.73 13.02
CA ILE A 115 2.11 15.50 12.66
C ILE A 115 1.65 16.32 13.88
N PRO A 116 0.97 17.46 13.68
CA PRO A 116 0.46 18.27 14.79
C PRO A 116 -0.50 17.49 15.71
N LEU A 117 -0.43 17.69 17.01
CA LEU A 117 -1.26 16.95 18.00
C LEU A 117 -2.74 17.31 17.93
N ASP A 118 -3.06 18.50 17.44
CA ASP A 118 -4.40 19.01 17.19
C ASP A 118 -4.96 18.62 15.81
N SER A 119 -4.17 17.91 15.00
CA SER A 119 -4.61 17.40 13.70
C SER A 119 -5.61 16.24 13.85
N ARG A 120 -6.42 16.02 12.81
CA ARG A 120 -7.37 14.91 12.71
C ARG A 120 -6.93 13.93 11.62
N PRO A 121 -5.83 13.18 11.81
CA PRO A 121 -5.37 12.22 10.82
C PRO A 121 -6.40 11.11 10.62
N GLU A 122 -6.36 10.47 9.46
CA GLU A 122 -7.11 9.23 9.23
C GLU A 122 -6.70 8.17 10.25
N LEU A 123 -7.64 7.29 10.62
CA LEU A 123 -7.36 6.17 11.49
C LEU A 123 -6.40 5.22 10.75
N PRO A 124 -5.15 5.04 11.22
CA PRO A 124 -4.15 4.33 10.43
C PRO A 124 -4.42 2.82 10.39
N ALA A 125 -3.91 2.16 9.36
CA ALA A 125 -3.93 0.70 9.31
C ALA A 125 -3.05 0.10 10.42
N SER A 126 -3.36 -1.13 10.82
CA SER A 126 -2.49 -1.91 11.69
C SER A 126 -1.12 -2.12 11.06
N TYR A 127 -0.08 -1.97 11.87
CA TYR A 127 1.30 -2.04 11.40
C TYR A 127 2.21 -2.67 12.45
N LYS A 128 3.20 -3.44 12.02
CA LYS A 128 4.16 -4.07 12.92
C LYS A 128 5.54 -4.13 12.29
N LEU A 129 6.45 -3.35 12.86
CA LEU A 129 7.88 -3.45 12.63
C LEU A 129 8.54 -4.14 13.82
N GLN A 130 8.87 -5.42 13.66
CA GLN A 130 9.57 -6.19 14.69
C GLN A 130 11.08 -6.16 14.43
N GLY A 131 11.85 -5.56 15.36
CA GLY A 131 13.29 -5.68 15.38
C GLY A 131 13.76 -6.54 16.54
N TYR A 132 14.53 -7.59 16.27
CA TYR A 132 15.25 -8.31 17.31
C TYR A 132 16.25 -7.35 17.99
N ARG A 133 16.10 -7.14 19.31
CA ARG A 133 16.98 -6.33 20.18
C ARG A 133 17.16 -4.83 19.87
N LYS A 134 16.70 -4.32 18.72
CA LYS A 134 16.96 -2.95 18.23
C LYS A 134 15.75 -2.00 18.27
N GLY A 135 14.70 -2.33 19.05
CA GLY A 135 13.46 -1.56 19.06
C GLY A 135 12.50 -1.92 17.91
N GLY A 136 11.32 -1.30 17.91
CA GLY A 136 10.24 -1.58 16.96
C GLY A 136 9.11 -0.54 17.02
N ALA A 137 8.22 -0.61 16.05
CA ALA A 137 7.09 0.29 15.90
C ALA A 137 5.82 -0.51 15.60
N PHE A 138 4.70 -0.15 16.23
CA PHE A 138 3.46 -0.91 16.20
C PHE A 138 2.26 0.04 16.13
N ILE A 139 1.24 -0.35 15.36
CA ILE A 139 -0.08 0.26 15.37
C ILE A 139 -1.05 -0.88 15.63
N GLU A 140 -1.70 -0.85 16.80
CA GLU A 140 -2.48 -1.97 17.31
C GLU A 140 -3.85 -1.52 17.80
N TYR A 141 -4.81 -2.45 17.72
CA TYR A 141 -6.20 -2.23 18.10
C TYR A 141 -6.75 -3.44 18.83
N HIS A 142 -7.60 -3.20 19.82
CA HIS A 142 -8.29 -4.26 20.54
C HIS A 142 -9.64 -3.80 21.10
N VAL A 143 -10.54 -4.76 21.26
CA VAL A 143 -11.75 -4.62 22.06
C VAL A 143 -11.45 -5.17 23.44
N GLY A 144 -11.84 -4.45 24.49
CA GLY A 144 -11.76 -4.91 25.86
C GLY A 144 -13.13 -4.98 26.52
N ALA A 145 -13.30 -5.89 27.46
CA ALA A 145 -14.50 -6.03 28.27
C ALA A 145 -14.11 -6.17 29.74
N ARG A 146 -14.92 -5.59 30.62
CA ARG A 146 -14.73 -5.63 32.07
C ARG A 146 -16.06 -5.95 32.73
N LEU A 147 -16.08 -7.04 33.47
CA LEU A 147 -17.20 -7.47 34.29
C LEU A 147 -16.85 -7.20 35.76
N LEU A 148 -17.63 -6.33 36.41
CA LEU A 148 -17.58 -6.09 37.84
C LEU A 148 -18.69 -6.90 38.50
N LEU A 149 -18.34 -7.73 39.48
CA LEU A 149 -19.29 -8.50 40.29
C LEU A 149 -19.20 -8.02 41.74
N LYS A 150 -20.30 -7.51 42.29
CA LYS A 150 -20.40 -7.02 43.66
C LYS A 150 -21.37 -7.89 44.45
N GLY A 151 -20.86 -8.61 45.43
CA GLY A 151 -21.66 -9.49 46.26
C GLY A 151 -20.96 -9.82 47.57
N HIS A 152 -21.74 -9.96 48.65
CA HIS A 152 -21.23 -10.35 49.98
C HIS A 152 -20.07 -9.49 50.50
N GLY A 153 -20.06 -8.19 50.18
CA GLY A 153 -18.99 -7.25 50.57
C GLY A 153 -17.70 -7.37 49.77
N ILE A 154 -17.66 -8.24 48.74
CA ILE A 154 -16.51 -8.47 47.87
C ILE A 154 -16.82 -7.89 46.49
N THR A 155 -15.82 -7.24 45.88
CA THR A 155 -15.85 -6.83 44.47
C THR A 155 -14.83 -7.66 43.70
N GLU A 156 -15.30 -8.43 42.73
CA GLU A 156 -14.47 -9.16 41.78
C GLU A 156 -14.47 -8.41 40.44
N GLU A 157 -13.29 -8.18 39.86
CA GLU A 157 -13.13 -7.56 38.55
C GLU A 157 -12.50 -8.57 37.58
N LEU A 158 -13.16 -8.78 36.46
CA LEU A 158 -12.73 -9.68 35.41
C LEU A 158 -12.55 -8.90 34.10
N GLY A 159 -11.47 -9.19 33.39
CA GLY A 159 -11.12 -8.54 32.13
C GLY A 159 -11.00 -9.55 30.99
N ALA A 160 -11.38 -9.12 29.79
CA ALA A 160 -11.11 -9.83 28.54
C ALA A 160 -10.62 -8.84 27.48
N ILE A 161 -9.71 -9.27 26.62
CA ILE A 161 -9.16 -8.46 25.53
C ILE A 161 -9.11 -9.30 24.26
N HIS A 162 -9.60 -8.75 23.15
CA HIS A 162 -9.54 -9.36 21.84
C HIS A 162 -8.92 -8.39 20.81
N PRO A 163 -7.73 -8.70 20.26
CA PRO A 163 -7.11 -7.88 19.23
C PRO A 163 -7.87 -7.99 17.91
N PHE A 164 -7.77 -6.95 17.09
CA PHE A 164 -8.24 -6.94 15.70
C PHE A 164 -7.31 -6.08 14.85
N THR A 165 -7.43 -6.17 13.52
CA THR A 165 -6.64 -5.33 12.61
C THR A 165 -7.50 -4.28 11.91
N ILE A 166 -6.90 -3.12 11.65
CA ILE A 166 -7.44 -2.15 10.71
C ILE A 166 -6.72 -2.34 9.38
N GLU A 167 -7.48 -2.59 8.33
CA GLU A 167 -6.96 -2.77 6.98
C GLU A 167 -6.71 -1.43 6.28
N PRO A 168 -5.65 -1.34 5.45
CA PRO A 168 -5.46 -0.17 4.60
C PRO A 168 -6.57 -0.14 3.54
N PHE A 169 -7.29 0.98 3.45
CA PHE A 169 -8.48 1.10 2.60
C PHE A 169 -8.52 2.45 1.90
N HIS A 170 -8.61 2.44 0.56
CA HIS A 170 -8.90 3.62 -0.25
C HIS A 170 -10.27 3.49 -0.93
N PRO A 171 -11.26 4.35 -0.61
CA PRO A 171 -12.61 4.31 -1.22
C PRO A 171 -12.66 4.78 -2.69
N GLY A 172 -11.53 5.05 -3.33
CA GLY A 172 -11.46 5.53 -4.71
C GLY A 172 -11.19 4.42 -5.74
N PRO A 173 -11.33 4.74 -7.04
CA PRO A 173 -10.99 3.82 -8.12
C PRO A 173 -9.50 3.46 -8.08
N PRO A 174 -9.10 2.37 -8.75
CA PRO A 174 -7.70 2.00 -8.90
C PRO A 174 -6.85 3.15 -9.47
N LEU A 175 -5.60 3.24 -9.02
CA LEU A 175 -4.66 4.24 -9.51
C LEU A 175 -4.38 4.04 -11.01
N VAL A 176 -4.56 5.10 -11.79
CA VAL A 176 -4.26 5.11 -13.23
C VAL A 176 -3.02 5.93 -13.58
N ASP A 177 -2.69 6.95 -12.77
CA ASP A 177 -1.51 7.78 -12.95
C ASP A 177 -0.42 7.40 -11.95
N PHE A 178 0.66 6.83 -12.47
CA PHE A 178 1.80 6.38 -11.68
C PHE A 178 2.86 7.47 -11.46
N ALA A 179 2.69 8.66 -12.05
CA ALA A 179 3.64 9.76 -12.04
C ALA A 179 5.09 9.28 -12.32
N VAL A 180 5.54 9.30 -13.57
CA VAL A 180 6.84 8.71 -13.92
C VAL A 180 8.01 9.68 -13.79
N GLU A 181 9.15 9.19 -13.31
CA GLU A 181 10.43 9.90 -13.34
C GLU A 181 11.34 9.30 -14.41
N ARG A 182 12.00 10.14 -15.21
CA ARG A 182 12.90 9.72 -16.29
C ARG A 182 14.37 9.93 -15.92
N TRP A 183 15.12 8.86 -16.00
CA TRP A 183 16.57 8.81 -15.79
C TRP A 183 17.31 8.75 -17.11
N ARG A 184 18.47 9.41 -17.20
CA ARG A 184 19.31 9.45 -18.40
C ARG A 184 20.74 9.02 -18.09
N TYR A 185 21.22 8.03 -18.84
CA TYR A 185 22.57 7.51 -18.75
C TYR A 185 23.29 7.69 -20.08
N ARG A 186 24.30 8.55 -20.13
CA ARG A 186 25.22 8.63 -21.27
C ARG A 186 26.11 7.39 -21.28
N ARG A 187 26.14 6.68 -22.40
CA ARG A 187 26.89 5.43 -22.59
C ARG A 187 27.53 5.39 -23.97
N SER A 188 28.55 4.56 -24.10
CA SER A 188 29.11 4.18 -25.39
C SER A 188 29.52 2.72 -25.40
N VAL A 189 29.49 2.13 -26.59
CA VAL A 189 29.92 0.76 -26.86
C VAL A 189 30.90 0.80 -28.03
N LYS A 190 32.02 0.07 -27.91
CA LYS A 190 33.04 -0.04 -28.95
C LYS A 190 33.15 -1.49 -29.38
N SER A 191 32.80 -1.80 -30.62
CA SER A 191 32.92 -3.17 -31.14
C SER A 191 32.88 -3.18 -32.66
N ARG A 192 33.64 -4.08 -33.27
CA ARG A 192 33.60 -4.31 -34.72
C ARG A 192 32.28 -4.90 -35.19
N GLN A 193 31.58 -5.60 -34.31
CA GLN A 193 30.29 -6.21 -34.59
C GLN A 193 29.16 -5.17 -34.75
N LEU A 194 29.44 -3.89 -34.48
CA LEU A 194 28.50 -2.80 -34.76
C LEU A 194 28.34 -2.51 -36.27
N ILE A 195 29.28 -2.95 -37.10
CA ILE A 195 29.25 -2.74 -38.56
C ILE A 195 28.27 -3.76 -39.18
N PRO A 196 27.26 -3.31 -39.95
CA PRO A 196 26.33 -4.20 -40.62
C PRO A 196 27.04 -5.25 -41.49
N GLY A 197 26.62 -6.52 -41.37
CA GLY A 197 27.17 -7.64 -42.16
C GLY A 197 28.40 -8.33 -41.56
N VAL A 198 28.93 -7.85 -40.42
CA VAL A 198 30.01 -8.52 -39.66
C VAL A 198 29.44 -9.45 -38.57
N GLU A 199 28.13 -9.37 -38.30
CA GLU A 199 27.43 -10.04 -37.19
C GLU A 199 27.42 -11.58 -37.28
N ASP A 200 27.32 -12.14 -38.49
CA ASP A 200 27.28 -13.60 -38.73
C ASP A 200 28.62 -14.22 -39.16
N ALA A 201 29.66 -13.39 -39.29
CA ALA A 201 30.98 -13.86 -39.63
C ALA A 201 31.62 -14.48 -38.38
N LYS A 202 31.36 -15.77 -38.12
CA LYS A 202 32.26 -16.63 -37.32
C LYS A 202 33.61 -16.69 -38.04
N LEU A 203 34.38 -15.62 -37.96
CA LEU A 203 35.71 -15.55 -38.54
C LEU A 203 36.56 -16.59 -37.83
N SER A 204 37.13 -17.51 -38.61
CA SER A 204 38.14 -18.41 -38.09
C SER A 204 39.25 -17.58 -37.43
N LEU A 205 39.78 -18.04 -36.30
CA LEU A 205 40.85 -17.36 -35.55
C LEU A 205 42.03 -16.92 -36.44
N ARG A 206 42.24 -17.59 -37.59
CA ARG A 206 43.25 -17.26 -38.61
C ARG A 206 42.88 -16.12 -39.56
N GLN A 207 41.60 -15.83 -39.80
CA GLN A 207 41.14 -14.66 -40.56
C GLN A 207 41.15 -13.40 -39.68
N SER A 208 40.78 -13.50 -38.40
CA SER A 208 40.93 -12.39 -37.43
C SER A 208 42.38 -11.92 -37.30
N PHE A 209 43.36 -12.83 -37.37
CA PHE A 209 44.80 -12.51 -37.28
C PHE A 209 45.42 -11.93 -38.56
N LYS A 210 44.75 -12.08 -39.72
CA LYS A 210 45.22 -11.49 -40.99
C LYS A 210 44.61 -10.11 -41.26
N GLN A 211 43.42 -9.83 -40.74
CA GLN A 211 42.83 -8.48 -40.75
C GLN A 211 43.41 -7.55 -39.67
N SER A 212 44.14 -8.07 -38.68
CA SER A 212 44.75 -7.27 -37.61
C SER A 212 45.97 -6.44 -38.03
N PHE A 213 46.43 -6.53 -39.28
CA PHE A 213 47.60 -5.79 -39.79
C PHE A 213 47.25 -4.48 -40.53
N SER A 214 45.98 -4.08 -40.54
CA SER A 214 45.55 -2.74 -40.94
C SER A 214 44.30 -2.42 -40.13
N MET A 215 44.42 -1.70 -39.01
CA MET A 215 43.32 -1.49 -38.08
C MET A 215 42.69 -0.09 -38.27
N PRO A 216 41.49 0.01 -38.86
CA PRO A 216 40.56 1.06 -38.49
C PRO A 216 40.26 0.93 -36.99
N LYS A 217 40.23 2.06 -36.29
CA LYS A 217 39.78 2.17 -34.90
C LYS A 217 38.39 1.52 -34.78
N ASP A 218 38.18 0.67 -33.76
CA ASP A 218 36.89 0.02 -33.55
C ASP A 218 35.79 1.09 -33.49
N PRO A 219 34.68 0.93 -34.23
CA PRO A 219 33.64 1.94 -34.24
C PRO A 219 33.01 2.04 -32.86
N GLU A 220 32.73 3.28 -32.48
CA GLU A 220 32.11 3.64 -31.21
C GLU A 220 30.67 4.10 -31.48
N PHE A 221 29.71 3.41 -30.89
CA PHE A 221 28.31 3.80 -30.84
C PHE A 221 28.06 4.56 -29.54
N LYS A 222 27.66 5.83 -29.62
CA LYS A 222 27.34 6.66 -28.46
C LYS A 222 25.84 6.89 -28.36
N PHE A 223 25.31 6.83 -27.14
CA PHE A 223 23.87 6.91 -26.93
C PHE A 223 23.52 7.38 -25.52
N ASN A 224 22.27 7.82 -25.37
CA ASN A 224 21.60 7.99 -24.09
C ASN A 224 20.68 6.80 -23.86
N PHE A 225 20.89 6.09 -22.76
CA PHE A 225 19.93 5.11 -22.27
C PHE A 225 18.97 5.80 -21.30
N TYR A 226 17.68 5.66 -21.53
CA TYR A 226 16.64 6.22 -20.69
C TYR A 226 15.88 5.12 -19.97
N VAL A 227 15.59 5.37 -18.71
CA VAL A 227 14.73 4.52 -17.87
C VAL A 227 13.65 5.40 -17.25
N GLU A 228 12.38 5.07 -17.43
CA GLU A 228 11.28 5.67 -16.68
C GLU A 228 10.72 4.68 -15.66
N VAL A 229 10.54 5.17 -14.44
CA VAL A 229 10.05 4.41 -13.29
C VAL A 229 8.89 5.15 -12.62
N PRO A 230 7.98 4.46 -11.89
CA PRO A 230 6.90 5.12 -11.18
C PRO A 230 7.44 5.85 -9.94
N THR A 231 6.83 6.98 -9.60
CA THR A 231 7.01 7.67 -8.32
C THR A 231 5.79 7.52 -7.41
N VAL A 232 4.66 7.09 -7.97
CA VAL A 232 3.44 6.73 -7.25
C VAL A 232 2.94 5.38 -7.73
N THR A 233 2.49 4.55 -6.82
CA THR A 233 1.86 3.26 -7.12
C THR A 233 0.77 2.97 -6.11
N GLN A 234 0.00 1.90 -6.33
CA GLN A 234 -1.01 1.42 -5.42
C GLN A 234 -0.71 -0.02 -5.02
N LEU A 235 -0.75 -0.28 -3.72
CA LEU A 235 -0.61 -1.63 -3.18
C LEU A 235 -1.75 -2.51 -3.70
N ASP A 236 -1.40 -3.68 -4.25
CA ASP A 236 -2.33 -4.61 -4.92
C ASP A 236 -3.12 -3.97 -6.06
N GLY A 237 -2.52 -2.99 -6.74
CA GLY A 237 -3.11 -2.38 -7.92
C GLY A 237 -3.31 -3.42 -9.04
N PRO A 238 -4.46 -3.39 -9.75
CA PRO A 238 -4.71 -4.30 -10.86
C PRO A 238 -3.83 -4.01 -12.08
N THR A 239 -3.26 -2.80 -12.16
CA THR A 239 -2.44 -2.33 -13.28
C THR A 239 -0.95 -2.50 -12.96
N PRO A 240 -0.16 -3.13 -13.84
CA PRO A 240 1.28 -3.22 -13.67
C PRO A 240 1.96 -1.86 -13.62
N ILE A 241 2.99 -1.74 -12.78
CA ILE A 241 3.76 -0.50 -12.69
C ILE A 241 4.54 -0.24 -13.99
N PRO A 242 4.61 1.00 -14.50
CA PRO A 242 5.36 1.29 -15.71
C PRO A 242 6.86 1.18 -15.46
N PHE A 243 7.57 0.40 -16.27
CA PHE A 243 9.05 0.37 -16.24
C PHE A 243 9.55 0.47 -17.67
N ARG A 244 9.82 1.69 -18.13
CA ARG A 244 9.99 1.97 -19.57
C ARG A 244 11.44 2.22 -19.92
N MET A 245 11.88 1.69 -21.06
CA MET A 245 13.26 1.84 -21.51
C MET A 245 13.37 2.27 -22.97
N LEU A 246 14.35 3.12 -23.26
CA LEU A 246 14.70 3.53 -24.62
C LEU A 246 16.20 3.75 -24.75
N VAL A 247 16.78 3.34 -25.87
CA VAL A 247 18.10 3.82 -26.30
C VAL A 247 17.92 4.90 -27.36
N ALA A 248 18.41 6.11 -27.07
CA ALA A 248 18.45 7.19 -28.04
C ALA A 248 19.89 7.40 -28.54
N PRO A 249 20.17 7.10 -29.80
CA PRO A 249 21.50 7.27 -30.38
C PRO A 249 21.93 8.74 -30.42
N ASP A 250 23.22 8.99 -30.22
CA ASP A 250 23.86 10.28 -30.48
C ASP A 250 24.65 10.17 -31.78
N TRP A 251 24.00 10.47 -32.90
CA TRP A 251 24.56 10.30 -34.23
C TRP A 251 25.72 11.25 -34.54
N ASN A 252 25.78 12.39 -33.85
CA ASN A 252 26.84 13.38 -34.01
C ASN A 252 28.15 12.88 -33.40
N GLU A 253 28.07 12.19 -32.26
CA GLU A 253 29.24 11.65 -31.58
C GLU A 253 29.56 10.18 -31.91
N THR A 254 28.65 9.50 -32.61
CA THR A 254 28.84 8.13 -33.10
C THR A 254 29.81 8.09 -34.28
N SER A 255 30.60 7.02 -34.36
CA SER A 255 31.56 6.82 -35.45
C SER A 255 30.90 6.82 -36.83
N GLU A 256 31.51 7.49 -37.80
CA GLU A 256 30.91 7.74 -39.12
C GLU A 256 30.44 6.48 -39.84
N ILE A 257 31.19 5.38 -39.74
CA ILE A 257 30.89 4.09 -40.38
C ILE A 257 29.60 3.43 -39.88
N ILE A 258 29.10 3.81 -38.71
CA ILE A 258 27.85 3.31 -38.12
C ILE A 258 26.87 4.44 -37.79
N ARG A 259 27.07 5.63 -38.38
CA ARG A 259 26.14 6.74 -38.25
C ARG A 259 24.81 6.35 -38.89
N ASP A 260 23.71 6.63 -38.20
CA ASP A 260 22.35 6.28 -38.61
C ASP A 260 22.08 4.78 -38.78
N VAL A 261 22.89 3.92 -38.15
CA VAL A 261 22.67 2.47 -38.08
C VAL A 261 22.06 2.10 -36.72
N PRO A 262 20.74 1.81 -36.63
CA PRO A 262 20.11 1.42 -35.37
C PRO A 262 20.70 0.12 -34.84
N GLN A 263 21.15 0.13 -33.59
CA GLN A 263 21.73 -1.02 -32.93
C GLN A 263 20.66 -1.85 -32.19
N VAL A 264 20.83 -3.18 -32.19
CA VAL A 264 19.94 -4.07 -31.43
C VAL A 264 20.38 -4.12 -29.97
N VAL A 265 19.51 -3.66 -29.07
CA VAL A 265 19.77 -3.61 -27.64
C VAL A 265 19.01 -4.74 -26.94
N LYS A 266 19.73 -5.63 -26.26
CA LYS A 266 19.16 -6.81 -25.58
C LYS A 266 19.24 -6.62 -24.05
N PRO A 267 18.13 -6.75 -23.31
CA PRO A 267 18.18 -6.81 -21.86
C PRO A 267 18.76 -8.17 -21.42
N VAL A 268 19.75 -8.12 -20.51
CA VAL A 268 20.40 -9.30 -19.91
C VAL A 268 19.78 -9.60 -18.55
N SER A 269 19.60 -8.58 -17.71
CA SER A 269 18.95 -8.72 -16.41
C SER A 269 18.26 -7.43 -15.98
N ILE A 270 17.11 -7.56 -15.32
CA ILE A 270 16.44 -6.46 -14.62
C ILE A 270 16.23 -6.92 -13.19
N GLN A 271 16.62 -6.08 -12.24
CA GLN A 271 16.36 -6.27 -10.82
C GLN A 271 15.70 -5.02 -10.27
N CYS A 272 14.66 -5.20 -9.46
CA CYS A 272 13.92 -4.11 -8.82
C CYS A 272 13.60 -4.47 -7.38
N TRP A 273 13.79 -3.51 -6.48
CA TRP A 273 13.50 -3.64 -5.06
C TRP A 273 12.72 -2.43 -4.59
N VAL A 274 11.86 -2.66 -3.60
CA VAL A 274 11.27 -1.59 -2.81
C VAL A 274 11.98 -1.53 -1.47
N GLU A 275 12.66 -0.41 -1.22
CA GLU A 275 13.25 -0.10 0.08
C GLU A 275 12.19 0.60 0.92
N THR A 276 11.73 -0.04 1.99
CA THR A 276 10.79 0.54 2.96
C THR A 276 11.55 1.14 4.12
N HIS A 277 11.49 2.47 4.24
CA HIS A 277 12.05 3.24 5.34
C HIS A 277 10.99 3.49 6.39
N THR A 278 11.13 2.86 7.56
CA THR A 278 10.31 3.14 8.74
C THR A 278 11.09 3.98 9.73
N GLN A 279 10.70 5.25 9.83
CA GLN A 279 11.19 6.17 10.84
C GLN A 279 10.25 6.18 12.04
N TYR A 280 10.80 6.11 13.25
CA TYR A 280 10.00 6.21 14.47
C TYR A 280 10.69 7.00 15.57
N LEU A 281 9.89 7.75 16.33
CA LEU A 281 10.35 8.57 17.44
C LEU A 281 10.49 7.74 18.72
N THR A 282 11.47 8.08 19.54
CA THR A 282 11.66 7.52 20.89
C THR A 282 11.58 8.63 21.94
N GLU A 283 11.56 8.29 23.23
CA GLU A 283 11.22 9.23 24.32
C GLU A 283 12.22 10.39 24.45
N LYS A 284 13.48 10.16 24.07
CA LYS A 284 14.51 11.21 23.97
C LYS A 284 14.40 12.06 22.71
N SER A 285 13.31 11.91 21.95
CA SER A 285 13.11 12.49 20.62
C SER A 285 14.15 12.07 19.58
N ASP A 286 14.90 10.99 19.84
CA ASP A 286 15.78 10.39 18.84
C ASP A 286 14.93 9.74 17.75
N VAL A 287 15.30 10.01 16.49
CA VAL A 287 14.71 9.41 15.30
C VAL A 287 15.45 8.12 15.01
N MET A 288 14.77 6.99 15.11
CA MET A 288 15.28 5.71 14.62
C MET A 288 14.80 5.52 13.19
N ASP A 289 15.66 4.96 12.33
CA ASP A 289 15.31 4.59 10.96
C ASP A 289 15.62 3.11 10.74
N ARG A 290 14.71 2.43 10.05
CA ARG A 290 14.80 1.01 9.70
C ARG A 290 14.46 0.85 8.25
N VAL A 291 15.40 0.28 7.51
CA VAL A 291 15.24 -0.06 6.09
C VAL A 291 15.00 -1.55 5.97
N THR A 292 13.95 -1.93 5.25
CA THR A 292 13.71 -3.30 4.79
C THR A 292 13.62 -3.31 3.27
N GLU A 293 14.23 -4.29 2.63
CA GLU A 293 14.21 -4.43 1.17
C GLU A 293 13.25 -5.56 0.79
N THR A 294 12.32 -5.27 -0.11
CA THR A 294 11.43 -6.25 -0.74
C THR A 294 11.83 -6.40 -2.20
N ASP A 295 12.25 -7.60 -2.61
CA ASP A 295 12.51 -7.91 -4.02
C ASP A 295 11.17 -8.08 -4.74
N LEU A 296 11.00 -7.40 -5.87
CA LEU A 296 9.76 -7.49 -6.68
C LEU A 296 9.70 -8.76 -7.54
N GLY A 297 10.50 -9.78 -7.22
CA GLY A 297 10.40 -11.13 -7.80
C GLY A 297 10.99 -11.28 -9.21
N LEU A 298 11.65 -10.24 -9.73
CA LEU A 298 12.19 -10.23 -11.11
C LEU A 298 13.34 -11.20 -11.32
N ARG A 299 13.99 -11.62 -10.23
CA ARG A 299 15.05 -12.63 -10.25
C ARG A 299 14.55 -13.99 -10.76
N HIS A 300 13.27 -14.33 -10.53
CA HIS A 300 12.68 -15.62 -10.91
C HIS A 300 11.92 -15.60 -12.25
N ALA A 301 11.66 -14.44 -12.84
CA ALA A 301 11.07 -14.32 -14.19
C ALA A 301 12.05 -14.67 -15.33
N ASN A 302 13.31 -14.98 -15.00
CA ASN A 302 14.37 -15.37 -15.93
C ASN A 302 14.45 -16.90 -15.99
N VAL A 303 14.20 -17.57 -17.13
CA VAL A 303 15.26 -17.89 -18.13
C VAL A 303 14.83 -17.72 -19.60
N HIS A 304 13.54 -17.59 -19.92
CA HIS A 304 13.08 -17.63 -21.33
C HIS A 304 12.44 -16.34 -21.88
N GLY A 305 11.95 -15.44 -21.01
CA GLY A 305 11.23 -14.23 -21.44
C GLY A 305 12.10 -13.16 -22.12
N PHE A 306 13.32 -12.92 -21.61
CA PHE A 306 14.14 -11.79 -22.07
C PHE A 306 14.80 -11.99 -23.44
N ARG A 307 15.01 -13.23 -23.89
CA ARG A 307 15.71 -13.52 -25.16
C ARG A 307 15.02 -12.91 -26.39
N ARG A 308 13.71 -12.70 -26.32
CA ARG A 308 12.91 -12.13 -27.42
C ARG A 308 12.66 -10.64 -27.28
N ILE A 309 12.99 -10.06 -26.14
CA ILE A 309 12.76 -8.65 -25.86
C ILE A 309 13.90 -7.84 -26.46
N ARG A 310 13.55 -6.79 -27.20
CA ARG A 310 14.50 -5.82 -27.75
C ARG A 310 14.12 -4.44 -27.24
N ILE A 311 15.11 -3.73 -26.69
CA ILE A 311 14.91 -2.33 -26.31
C ILE A 311 15.00 -1.49 -27.59
N PRO A 312 14.02 -0.62 -27.87
CA PRO A 312 14.03 0.21 -29.06
C PRO A 312 15.26 1.14 -29.08
N CYS A 313 15.89 1.23 -30.24
CA CYS A 313 16.97 2.18 -30.54
C CYS A 313 16.43 3.21 -31.52
N ALA A 314 15.99 4.37 -31.02
CA ALA A 314 15.28 5.36 -31.82
C ALA A 314 15.51 6.79 -31.29
N THR A 315 15.43 7.77 -32.18
CA THR A 315 15.47 9.20 -31.83
C THR A 315 14.12 9.71 -31.32
N VAL A 316 13.02 9.06 -31.69
CA VAL A 316 11.66 9.35 -31.21
C VAL A 316 11.37 8.57 -29.93
N TRP A 317 10.70 9.20 -28.97
CA TRP A 317 10.32 8.57 -27.70
C TRP A 317 9.21 7.54 -27.87
N GLN A 318 9.60 6.29 -28.15
CA GLN A 318 8.72 5.12 -28.19
C GLN A 318 9.32 3.99 -27.36
N PRO A 319 9.31 4.13 -26.01
CA PRO A 319 9.99 3.18 -25.15
C PRO A 319 9.24 1.85 -25.08
N ILE A 320 9.97 0.79 -24.73
CA ILE A 320 9.36 -0.49 -24.35
C ILE A 320 8.95 -0.45 -22.87
N ASP A 321 7.72 -0.82 -22.56
CA ASP A 321 7.25 -0.96 -21.18
C ASP A 321 7.49 -2.40 -20.69
N MET A 322 8.56 -2.57 -19.92
CA MET A 322 8.93 -3.84 -19.32
C MET A 322 8.01 -4.22 -18.17
N GLY A 323 7.47 -3.24 -17.47
CA GLY A 323 6.51 -3.47 -16.38
C GLY A 323 5.23 -4.11 -16.90
N LYS A 324 4.69 -3.60 -18.01
CA LYS A 324 3.55 -4.26 -18.67
C LYS A 324 3.90 -5.62 -19.27
N LYS A 325 5.09 -5.77 -19.87
CA LYS A 325 5.50 -7.03 -20.55
C LYS A 325 5.76 -8.18 -19.60
N LEU A 326 6.20 -7.87 -18.38
CA LEU A 326 6.58 -8.84 -17.37
C LEU A 326 5.62 -8.84 -16.17
N ASP A 327 4.51 -8.09 -16.27
CA ASP A 327 3.48 -7.95 -15.23
C ASP A 327 4.05 -7.51 -13.87
N PHE A 328 4.86 -6.46 -13.85
CA PHE A 328 5.46 -5.93 -12.62
C PHE A 328 4.36 -5.36 -11.72
N ARG A 329 4.16 -5.99 -10.56
CA ARG A 329 3.15 -5.57 -9.57
C ARG A 329 3.77 -5.44 -8.18
N ILE A 330 3.14 -4.59 -7.39
CA ILE A 330 3.47 -4.31 -6.01
C ILE A 330 2.34 -4.89 -5.18
N CYS A 331 2.54 -6.09 -4.65
CA CYS A 331 1.50 -6.83 -3.92
C CYS A 331 1.85 -6.95 -2.43
N ASP A 332 0.82 -6.98 -1.61
CA ASP A 332 0.88 -7.41 -0.22
C ASP A 332 0.74 -8.94 -0.18
N GLU A 333 1.82 -9.67 0.06
CA GLU A 333 1.71 -11.10 0.41
C GLU A 333 1.21 -11.23 1.86
N THR A 334 -0.04 -10.85 2.12
CA THR A 334 -0.73 -11.08 3.40
C THR A 334 -1.89 -12.06 3.24
N THR A 335 -1.56 -13.27 2.78
CA THR A 335 -2.29 -14.46 3.17
C THR A 335 -1.36 -15.39 3.92
N LEU A 336 -1.21 -15.17 5.23
CA LEU A 336 -1.36 -16.19 6.29
C LEU A 336 -0.58 -15.85 7.58
N ALA A 337 -1.32 -16.00 8.68
CA ALA A 337 -0.94 -16.52 9.98
C ALA A 337 -0.04 -15.68 10.92
N PHE A 338 -0.51 -15.64 12.16
CA PHE A 338 -0.02 -14.98 13.35
C PHE A 338 1.46 -15.23 13.75
N TYR A 339 2.29 -15.87 12.92
CA TYR A 339 3.65 -16.28 13.27
C TYR A 339 4.58 -16.30 12.03
N ASN A 340 5.68 -15.52 12.07
CA ASN A 340 6.86 -15.48 11.17
C ASN A 340 6.68 -14.86 9.76
N THR A 341 7.64 -14.19 9.10
CA THR A 341 8.92 -13.52 9.44
C THR A 341 9.29 -12.68 8.21
N GLN A 342 8.77 -11.45 8.12
CA GLN A 342 9.26 -10.26 7.38
C GLN A 342 8.05 -9.32 7.25
N PRO A 343 8.22 -7.98 7.31
CA PRO A 343 7.11 -7.11 6.99
C PRO A 343 6.75 -7.33 5.52
N SER A 344 5.51 -7.75 5.29
CA SER A 344 4.89 -7.63 3.98
C SER A 344 4.93 -6.16 3.56
N LEU A 345 4.94 -5.91 2.26
CA LEU A 345 5.01 -4.55 1.75
C LEU A 345 3.76 -3.77 2.19
N THR A 346 3.93 -2.52 2.61
CA THR A 346 2.81 -1.68 3.08
C THR A 346 2.72 -0.37 2.32
N HIS A 347 1.64 0.37 2.52
CA HIS A 347 1.46 1.70 1.96
C HIS A 347 2.26 2.75 2.73
N SER A 348 2.51 3.90 2.10
CA SER A 348 3.13 5.05 2.74
C SER A 348 2.15 5.71 3.71
N PHE A 349 2.55 5.89 4.96
CA PHE A 349 1.74 6.57 5.97
C PHE A 349 2.58 7.34 6.97
N CYS A 350 1.91 8.23 7.71
CA CYS A 350 2.52 8.97 8.81
C CYS A 350 1.51 9.11 9.96
N THR A 351 1.90 8.64 11.14
CA THR A 351 1.20 8.88 12.42
C THR A 351 1.96 9.92 13.25
N PHE A 352 1.59 10.09 14.51
CA PHE A 352 2.29 10.95 15.45
C PHE A 352 3.76 10.55 15.66
N ASN A 353 4.06 9.25 15.78
CA ASN A 353 5.41 8.74 16.10
C ASN A 353 6.01 7.77 15.08
N ILE A 354 5.30 7.43 14.01
CA ILE A 354 5.75 6.48 12.99
C ILE A 354 5.56 7.11 11.61
N LYS A 355 6.57 6.98 10.75
CA LYS A 355 6.53 7.43 9.36
C LYS A 355 7.11 6.36 8.46
N VAL A 356 6.34 5.91 7.47
CA VAL A 356 6.74 4.91 6.49
C VAL A 356 6.79 5.55 5.11
N LYS A 357 7.95 5.41 4.45
CA LYS A 357 8.23 5.87 3.09
C LYS A 357 8.88 4.75 2.30
N HIS A 358 8.80 4.82 0.97
CA HIS A 358 9.48 3.85 0.12
C HIS A 358 10.37 4.51 -0.91
N LYS A 359 11.32 3.73 -1.40
CA LYS A 359 12.11 4.02 -2.58
C LYS A 359 12.09 2.82 -3.51
N LEU A 360 12.02 3.08 -4.80
CA LEU A 360 12.24 2.05 -5.82
C LEU A 360 13.72 2.07 -6.19
N ARG A 361 14.42 0.97 -5.96
CA ARG A 361 15.79 0.74 -6.45
C ARG A 361 15.74 -0.19 -7.64
N TRP A 362 16.52 0.10 -8.68
CA TRP A 362 16.64 -0.78 -9.85
C TRP A 362 18.06 -0.91 -10.35
N GLU A 363 18.32 -2.05 -11.01
CA GLU A 363 19.54 -2.34 -11.76
C GLU A 363 19.15 -3.03 -13.08
N VAL A 364 19.60 -2.47 -14.19
CA VAL A 364 19.34 -2.96 -15.54
C VAL A 364 20.69 -3.21 -16.23
N LYS A 365 20.88 -4.44 -16.71
CA LYS A 365 22.01 -4.83 -17.55
C LYS A 365 21.51 -5.11 -18.95
N CYS A 366 22.21 -4.53 -19.92
CA CYS A 366 21.89 -4.66 -21.33
C CYS A 366 23.15 -5.00 -22.12
N GLU A 367 22.96 -5.45 -23.35
CA GLU A 367 24.02 -5.80 -24.29
C GLU A 367 23.71 -5.22 -25.67
N ILE A 368 24.75 -4.74 -26.35
CA ILE A 368 24.74 -4.40 -27.79
C ILE A 368 25.92 -5.14 -28.42
N GLN A 369 25.63 -6.07 -29.33
CA GLN A 369 26.66 -6.83 -30.08
C GLN A 369 27.75 -7.46 -29.18
N GLY A 370 27.36 -8.16 -28.11
CA GLY A 370 28.29 -8.79 -27.17
C GLY A 370 28.82 -7.85 -26.07
N GLU A 371 28.70 -6.54 -26.25
CA GLU A 371 29.23 -5.56 -25.30
C GLU A 371 28.15 -5.13 -24.29
N GLY A 372 28.45 -5.37 -23.01
CA GLY A 372 27.53 -5.10 -21.90
C GLY A 372 27.59 -3.65 -21.38
N PHE A 373 26.44 -3.12 -20.95
CA PHE A 373 26.37 -1.89 -20.18
C PHE A 373 25.32 -1.98 -19.07
N THR A 374 25.51 -1.19 -18.02
CA THR A 374 24.65 -1.17 -16.83
C THR A 374 24.08 0.22 -16.58
N ALA A 375 22.84 0.24 -16.08
CA ALA A 375 22.17 1.41 -15.53
C ALA A 375 21.51 1.05 -14.20
N GLU A 376 21.68 1.91 -13.21
CA GLU A 376 21.15 1.73 -11.86
C GLU A 376 20.61 3.05 -11.35
N GLY A 377 19.63 3.00 -10.45
CA GLY A 377 19.06 4.20 -9.87
C GLY A 377 18.15 3.90 -8.68
N ILE A 378 17.80 4.98 -7.99
CA ILE A 378 16.91 4.98 -6.83
C ILE A 378 15.98 6.18 -6.98
N SER A 379 14.67 5.95 -6.89
CA SER A 379 13.64 6.97 -6.98
C SER A 379 12.72 6.90 -5.76
N ASP A 380 12.23 8.03 -5.28
CA ASP A 380 11.24 8.06 -4.21
C ASP A 380 9.92 7.45 -4.72
N LEU A 381 9.30 6.60 -3.90
CA LEU A 381 8.08 5.88 -4.25
C LEU A 381 7.02 6.07 -3.17
N VAL A 382 5.88 6.64 -3.57
CA VAL A 382 4.68 6.72 -2.73
C VAL A 382 3.78 5.53 -3.06
N ILE A 383 3.61 4.63 -2.09
CA ILE A 383 2.68 3.50 -2.21
C ILE A 383 1.36 3.91 -1.57
N LYS A 384 0.27 3.92 -2.36
CA LYS A 384 -1.08 4.21 -1.88
C LYS A 384 -1.73 2.95 -1.27
N MET A 385 -2.70 3.17 -0.38
CA MET A 385 -3.55 2.10 0.15
C MET A 385 -4.28 1.38 -1.01
N PRO A 386 -4.61 0.10 -0.84
CA PRO A 386 -5.38 -0.62 -1.85
C PRO A 386 -6.75 -0.02 -2.12
N SER A 387 -7.23 -0.17 -3.36
CA SER A 387 -8.57 0.28 -3.78
C SER A 387 -9.67 -0.67 -3.30
N SER A 388 -10.85 -0.10 -3.04
CA SER A 388 -12.07 -0.79 -2.60
C SER A 388 -12.80 -1.60 -3.68
N GLU A 389 -12.54 -1.37 -4.98
CA GLU A 389 -13.20 -2.11 -6.08
C GLU A 389 -12.81 -3.60 -6.17
N ARG A 390 -12.01 -4.10 -5.22
CA ARG A 390 -11.75 -5.52 -4.97
C ARG A 390 -13.02 -6.40 -4.90
N ILE A 391 -14.17 -5.81 -4.58
CA ILE A 391 -15.37 -6.57 -4.14
C ILE A 391 -16.34 -6.94 -5.29
N VAL A 392 -16.21 -6.41 -6.50
CA VAL A 392 -17.24 -6.66 -7.54
C VAL A 392 -17.12 -8.05 -8.21
N GLU A 393 -16.03 -8.81 -8.03
CA GLU A 393 -15.86 -10.11 -8.71
C GLU A 393 -15.93 -11.36 -7.80
N SER A 394 -16.18 -11.22 -6.50
CA SER A 394 -16.31 -12.39 -5.60
C SER A 394 -17.35 -12.18 -4.51
N GLY A 395 -18.62 -12.35 -4.87
CA GLY A 395 -19.72 -12.39 -3.92
C GLY A 395 -21.02 -11.87 -4.49
N SER A 396 -21.58 -12.59 -5.46
CA SER A 396 -23.02 -12.49 -5.72
C SER A 396 -23.74 -12.82 -4.40
N PRO A 397 -24.62 -11.95 -3.88
CA PRO A 397 -25.48 -12.34 -2.77
C PRO A 397 -26.45 -13.40 -3.32
N GLU A 398 -26.31 -14.62 -2.84
CA GLU A 398 -27.36 -15.63 -2.93
C GLU A 398 -28.65 -15.00 -2.37
N SER A 399 -29.57 -14.70 -3.28
CA SER A 399 -30.94 -14.36 -2.93
C SER A 399 -31.54 -15.55 -2.20
N ILE A 400 -31.78 -15.38 -0.90
CA ILE A 400 -32.55 -16.32 -0.10
C ILE A 400 -33.96 -16.38 -0.68
N ASP A 401 -34.30 -17.55 -1.21
CA ASP A 401 -35.65 -17.92 -1.62
C ASP A 401 -36.64 -17.74 -0.45
N ALA A 402 -37.59 -16.83 -0.61
CA ALA A 402 -38.82 -16.81 0.16
C ALA A 402 -39.95 -17.35 -0.74
N PRO A 403 -40.80 -18.28 -0.26
CA PRO A 403 -41.82 -18.91 -1.08
C PRO A 403 -42.97 -17.94 -1.32
N SER A 404 -43.17 -17.50 -2.57
CA SER A 404 -44.33 -16.71 -2.97
C SER A 404 -45.50 -17.62 -3.36
N LEU A 405 -46.62 -17.39 -2.67
CA LEU A 405 -47.94 -17.93 -3.01
C LEU A 405 -48.41 -17.33 -4.34
N GLY A 406 -48.52 -18.18 -5.35
CA GLY A 406 -49.52 -18.27 -6.42
C GLY A 406 -50.17 -17.03 -7.08
N VAL A 407 -50.25 -17.15 -8.42
CA VAL A 407 -51.35 -16.72 -9.35
C VAL A 407 -51.06 -15.39 -10.13
N PRO A 408 -51.36 -15.29 -11.45
CA PRO A 408 -50.36 -15.57 -12.49
C PRO A 408 -50.18 -14.44 -13.53
N GLU A 409 -49.11 -14.56 -14.30
CA GLU A 409 -49.00 -14.38 -15.76
C GLU A 409 -49.83 -13.27 -16.46
N SER A 410 -49.15 -12.20 -16.88
CA SER A 410 -49.50 -11.48 -18.11
C SER A 410 -48.23 -11.06 -18.86
N THR A 411 -48.08 -11.65 -20.04
CA THR A 411 -47.09 -11.36 -21.09
C THR A 411 -47.43 -10.03 -21.77
N GLN A 412 -46.44 -9.16 -22.01
CA GLN A 412 -46.40 -8.12 -23.08
C GLN A 412 -45.00 -7.46 -23.02
N THR A 413 -44.04 -7.82 -23.88
CA THR A 413 -43.70 -7.20 -25.18
C THR A 413 -43.49 -5.68 -25.16
N SER A 414 -42.22 -5.29 -25.40
CA SER A 414 -41.72 -4.13 -26.17
C SER A 414 -42.57 -2.85 -26.27
N ASP A 415 -42.01 -1.70 -25.89
CA ASP A 415 -41.61 -0.67 -26.87
C ASP A 415 -40.91 0.56 -26.27
N GLU A 416 -40.24 1.27 -27.16
CA GLU A 416 -39.26 2.33 -26.99
C GLU A 416 -39.81 3.71 -26.58
N SER A 417 -38.93 4.51 -25.95
CA SER A 417 -38.83 6.00 -26.02
C SER A 417 -40.00 6.82 -25.40
N TRP A 418 -39.79 7.93 -24.69
CA TRP A 418 -39.23 9.21 -25.14
C TRP A 418 -39.03 10.18 -23.96
N ILE A 419 -38.19 11.20 -24.20
CA ILE A 419 -38.00 12.47 -23.47
C ILE A 419 -36.95 12.49 -22.34
N ARG A 420 -35.76 13.02 -22.68
CA ARG A 420 -34.85 13.73 -21.75
C ARG A 420 -34.99 15.24 -22.00
N PRO A 421 -35.06 16.11 -20.97
CA PRO A 421 -34.99 17.55 -21.17
C PRO A 421 -33.56 17.97 -21.60
N PRO A 422 -33.41 19.09 -22.32
CA PRO A 422 -32.10 19.65 -22.63
C PRO A 422 -31.47 20.27 -21.37
N ASP A 423 -30.13 20.20 -21.30
CA ASP A 423 -29.33 20.91 -20.30
C ASP A 423 -29.51 22.42 -20.49
N GLU A 424 -30.22 23.09 -19.60
CA GLU A 424 -30.20 24.55 -19.51
C GLU A 424 -28.94 24.99 -18.73
N ASP A 425 -28.14 25.81 -19.39
CA ASP A 425 -27.01 26.55 -18.82
C ASP A 425 -27.44 27.26 -17.54
N ALA A 426 -26.87 26.82 -16.41
CA ALA A 426 -27.04 27.51 -15.14
C ALA A 426 -26.46 28.93 -15.25
N PRO A 427 -27.17 29.96 -14.73
CA PRO A 427 -26.63 31.33 -14.74
C PRO A 427 -25.33 31.41 -13.93
N PRO A 428 -24.38 32.27 -14.34
CA PRO A 428 -23.08 32.35 -13.72
C PRO A 428 -23.20 32.68 -12.24
N THR A 429 -22.35 32.03 -11.46
CA THR A 429 -22.28 32.20 -10.02
C THR A 429 -21.78 33.60 -9.67
N PHE A 430 -22.15 34.10 -8.49
CA PHE A 430 -21.69 35.40 -7.97
C PHE A 430 -20.16 35.56 -7.99
N LEU A 431 -19.41 34.46 -7.87
CA LEU A 431 -17.94 34.45 -7.99
C LEU A 431 -17.43 34.67 -9.43
N GLU A 432 -18.17 34.19 -10.43
CA GLU A 432 -17.80 34.37 -11.85
C GLU A 432 -18.02 35.82 -12.30
N VAL A 433 -19.08 36.47 -11.80
CA VAL A 433 -19.33 37.90 -12.04
C VAL A 433 -18.25 38.78 -11.39
N GLN A 434 -17.79 38.46 -10.17
CA GLN A 434 -16.69 39.19 -9.52
C GLN A 434 -15.34 39.01 -10.24
N MET A 435 -15.09 37.84 -10.83
CA MET A 435 -13.86 37.60 -11.58
C MET A 435 -13.85 38.26 -12.96
N GLU A 436 -15.02 38.42 -13.60
CA GLU A 436 -15.13 39.22 -14.83
C GLU A 436 -14.93 40.71 -14.57
N ASP A 437 -15.46 41.27 -13.48
CA ASP A 437 -15.26 42.68 -13.11
C ASP A 437 -13.80 42.99 -12.76
N LEU A 438 -13.05 42.01 -12.21
CA LEU A 438 -11.62 42.14 -11.94
C LEU A 438 -10.76 41.98 -13.20
N ARG A 439 -11.24 41.27 -14.23
CA ARG A 439 -10.55 41.13 -15.53
C ARG A 439 -10.85 42.30 -16.47
N ALA A 440 -12.03 42.88 -16.40
CA ALA A 440 -12.44 44.05 -17.16
C ALA A 440 -12.07 45.32 -16.39
N GLY A 441 -10.77 45.63 -16.31
CA GLY A 441 -10.21 46.76 -15.55
C GLY A 441 -11.03 48.07 -15.64
N ARG A 442 -11.97 48.25 -14.71
CA ARG A 442 -12.69 49.49 -14.47
C ARG A 442 -12.12 50.15 -13.23
N ARG A 443 -11.32 51.18 -13.46
CA ARG A 443 -11.09 52.22 -12.46
C ARG A 443 -12.40 52.97 -12.24
N SER A 444 -12.88 53.06 -11.01
CA SER A 444 -13.68 54.20 -10.58
C SER A 444 -13.21 54.71 -9.22
N TRP A 445 -12.72 55.96 -9.24
CA TRP A 445 -12.77 56.96 -8.19
C TRP A 445 -14.12 56.87 -7.45
N THR A 446 -14.22 56.95 -6.13
CA THR A 446 -13.74 57.98 -5.19
C THR A 446 -13.57 57.42 -3.79
#